data_AF-A0A2G9N879-F1
#
_entry.id   AF-A0A2G9N879-F1
#
_cell.length_a   1.000
_cell.length_b   1.000
_cell.length_c   1.000
_cell.angle_alpha   90.00
_cell.angle_beta   90.00
_cell.angle_gamma   90.00
#
_symmetry.space_group_name_H-M   'P 1'
#
loop_
_entity.id
_entity.type
_entity.pdbx_description
1 polymer ?
#
loop_
_entity_poly.entity_id
_entity_poly.type
_entity_poly.pdbx_seq_one_letter_code
_entity_poly.pdbx_strand_id
1 'polypeptide(L)'
;MKKRKECLKCAIVLVSLIFFILGNSSFAFALEEKIIYEVSSNVTNSPEQPAPQWVIDKANDYIISVLGESYFEEHIKLTKNSTGKSRGYFFYYNYTHNVRDEPNGAPHQVMHLFQVQANWSGAIVGYNGPREPFQFLISSSEARDIAIQNGMKEPVVELDCGIQGYDSDTPISDGTCIWGVWTYEGVPKGNPDLFFIHVDTGEVLGKRLSEGEARTGVAAQTGENALESKNNEKIDIEPTQDIQINNSIPEDISNKKDVNENMITPKNEEVNIIQIIISWVKSLFVVVK
;
A
#
# COMPACT_ATOMS: atom_id res chain seq x y z
N MET A 1 -10.49 -62.84 26.49
CA MET A 1 -10.44 -61.52 27.16
C MET A 1 -9.11 -60.76 27.04
N LYS A 2 -7.94 -61.41 26.88
CA LYS A 2 -6.63 -60.70 26.74
C LYS A 2 -6.54 -59.77 25.52
N LYS A 3 -7.00 -60.18 24.33
CA LYS A 3 -6.96 -59.35 23.10
C LYS A 3 -7.72 -58.02 23.19
N ARG A 4 -8.82 -57.95 23.96
CA ARG A 4 -9.58 -56.69 24.14
C ARG A 4 -8.84 -55.68 25.03
N LYS A 5 -7.98 -56.15 25.96
CA LYS A 5 -7.18 -55.24 26.81
C LYS A 5 -6.02 -54.59 26.06
N GLU A 6 -5.46 -55.27 25.05
CA GLU A 6 -4.35 -54.70 24.25
C GLU A 6 -4.84 -53.68 23.22
N CYS A 7 -6.02 -53.89 22.62
CA CYS A 7 -6.66 -52.89 21.76
C CYS A 7 -6.97 -51.59 22.51
N LEU A 8 -7.43 -51.67 23.77
CA LEU A 8 -7.75 -50.50 24.58
C LEU A 8 -6.49 -49.69 24.93
N LYS A 9 -5.37 -50.36 25.21
CA LYS A 9 -4.09 -49.69 25.48
C LYS A 9 -3.57 -48.95 24.25
N CYS A 10 -3.68 -49.54 23.05
CA CYS A 10 -3.27 -48.86 21.82
C CYS A 10 -4.14 -47.63 21.52
N ALA A 11 -5.45 -47.72 21.76
CA ALA A 11 -6.35 -46.59 21.55
C ALA A 11 -6.04 -45.41 22.49
N ILE A 12 -5.74 -45.69 23.78
CA ILE A 12 -5.39 -44.64 24.74
C ILE A 12 -4.08 -43.95 24.35
N VAL A 13 -3.04 -44.71 23.96
CA VAL A 13 -1.76 -44.14 23.53
C VAL A 13 -1.94 -43.27 22.28
N LEU A 14 -2.74 -43.70 21.31
CA LEU A 14 -2.98 -42.93 20.09
C LEU A 14 -3.71 -41.62 20.39
N VAL A 15 -4.74 -41.67 21.25
CA VAL A 15 -5.49 -40.49 21.66
C VAL A 15 -4.60 -39.52 22.44
N SER A 16 -3.77 -40.00 23.37
CA SER A 16 -2.81 -39.17 24.10
C SER A 16 -1.78 -38.52 23.17
N LEU A 17 -1.31 -39.23 22.14
CA LEU A 17 -0.38 -38.68 21.14
C LEU A 17 -1.05 -37.56 20.33
N ILE A 18 -2.31 -37.74 19.93
CA ILE A 18 -3.06 -36.72 19.19
C ILE A 18 -3.25 -35.47 20.07
N PHE A 19 -3.63 -35.62 21.34
CA PHE A 19 -3.75 -34.47 22.25
C PHE A 19 -2.40 -33.79 22.51
N PHE A 20 -1.31 -34.56 22.57
CA PHE A 20 0.04 -33.99 22.72
C PHE A 20 0.47 -33.22 21.47
N ILE A 21 0.20 -33.74 20.27
CA ILE A 21 0.49 -33.03 19.01
C ILE A 21 -0.35 -31.75 18.91
N LEU A 22 -1.66 -31.84 19.17
CA LEU A 22 -2.56 -30.69 19.14
C LEU A 22 -2.19 -29.63 20.18
N GLY A 23 -1.85 -30.04 21.40
CA GLY A 23 -1.41 -29.15 22.46
C GLY A 23 -0.09 -28.44 22.14
N ASN A 24 0.89 -29.15 21.57
CA ASN A 24 2.16 -28.54 21.15
C ASN A 24 2.01 -27.66 19.92
N SER A 25 1.11 -27.96 18.98
CA SER A 25 0.83 -27.07 17.85
C SER A 25 0.17 -25.75 18.29
N SER A 26 -0.72 -25.78 19.29
CA SER A 26 -1.27 -24.55 19.88
C SER A 26 -0.22 -23.76 20.66
N PHE A 27 0.72 -24.45 21.32
CA PHE A 27 1.81 -23.80 22.04
C PHE A 27 2.85 -23.16 21.11
N ALA A 28 3.13 -23.79 19.95
CA ALA A 28 3.99 -23.22 18.91
C ALA A 28 3.38 -21.94 18.30
N PHE A 29 2.07 -21.95 18.02
CA PHE A 29 1.36 -20.76 17.54
C PHE A 29 1.36 -19.61 18.55
N ALA A 30 1.12 -19.90 19.84
CA ALA A 30 1.15 -18.89 20.89
C ALA A 30 2.57 -18.33 21.16
N LEU A 31 3.62 -19.14 20.95
CA LEU A 31 5.00 -18.67 21.05
C LEU A 31 5.38 -17.80 19.84
N GLU A 32 4.92 -18.14 18.63
CA GLU A 32 5.11 -17.31 17.43
C GLU A 32 4.40 -15.96 17.57
N GLU A 33 3.16 -15.90 18.07
CA GLU A 33 2.46 -14.64 18.32
C GLU A 33 3.18 -13.76 19.35
N LYS A 34 3.70 -14.37 20.42
CA LYS A 34 4.42 -13.63 21.47
C LYS A 34 5.80 -13.14 20.99
N ILE A 35 6.50 -13.91 20.17
CA ILE A 35 7.77 -13.48 19.54
C ILE A 35 7.50 -12.38 18.50
N ILE A 36 6.41 -12.45 17.73
CA ILE A 36 6.03 -11.38 16.79
C ILE A 36 5.69 -10.08 17.54
N TYR A 37 5.02 -10.16 18.69
CA TYR A 37 4.70 -8.97 19.49
C TYR A 37 5.88 -8.39 20.30
N GLU A 38 6.78 -9.23 20.85
CA GLU A 38 7.96 -8.73 21.59
C GLU A 38 9.11 -8.27 20.66
N VAL A 39 9.24 -8.81 19.44
CA VAL A 39 10.21 -8.30 18.44
C VAL A 39 9.72 -7.00 17.80
N SER A 40 8.42 -6.68 17.86
CA SER A 40 7.86 -5.44 17.31
C SER A 40 8.07 -4.20 18.20
N SER A 41 8.45 -4.32 19.47
CA SER A 41 8.46 -3.19 20.40
C SER A 41 9.83 -2.56 20.71
N ASN A 42 10.92 -3.03 20.09
CA ASN A 42 12.23 -2.39 20.21
C ASN A 42 13.08 -2.45 18.93
N VAL A 43 12.46 -2.45 17.75
CA VAL A 43 13.16 -1.99 16.55
C VAL A 43 13.19 -0.47 16.64
N THR A 44 14.27 0.08 17.21
CA THR A 44 14.70 1.41 16.85
C THR A 44 14.78 1.42 15.33
N ASN A 45 13.78 2.02 14.67
CA ASN A 45 13.78 2.16 13.22
C ASN A 45 15.07 2.89 12.89
N SER A 46 16.06 2.14 12.37
CA SER A 46 17.30 2.72 11.87
C SER A 46 16.89 3.89 10.98
N PRO A 47 17.38 5.10 11.23
CA PRO A 47 16.90 6.29 10.54
C PRO A 47 16.90 6.02 9.04
N GLU A 48 15.75 6.22 8.39
CA GLU A 48 15.63 6.00 6.95
C GLU A 48 16.71 6.81 6.26
N GLN A 49 17.71 6.12 5.71
CA GLN A 49 18.79 6.81 5.00
C GLN A 49 18.24 7.26 3.64
N PRO A 50 18.53 8.52 3.24
CA PRO A 50 18.17 8.98 1.91
C PRO A 50 18.86 8.12 0.85
N ALA A 51 18.21 7.96 -0.29
CA ALA A 51 18.77 7.28 -1.44
C ALA A 51 19.99 8.07 -1.98
N PRO A 52 21.03 7.39 -2.51
CA PRO A 52 22.13 8.06 -3.18
C PRO A 52 21.64 8.86 -4.39
N GLN A 53 22.28 10.01 -4.67
CA GLN A 53 21.87 10.93 -5.73
C GLN A 53 21.76 10.24 -7.11
N TRP A 54 22.71 9.38 -7.46
CA TRP A 54 22.69 8.68 -8.76
C TRP A 54 21.44 7.81 -8.98
N VAL A 55 20.79 7.32 -7.91
CA VAL A 55 19.53 6.57 -8.04
C VAL A 55 18.35 7.51 -8.18
N ILE A 56 18.38 8.64 -7.46
CA ILE A 56 17.39 9.70 -7.61
C ILE A 56 17.37 10.20 -9.06
N ASP A 57 18.54 10.44 -9.64
CA ASP A 57 18.69 10.88 -11.03
C ASP A 57 18.09 9.85 -11.99
N LYS A 58 18.37 8.55 -11.81
CA LYS A 58 17.75 7.48 -12.60
C LYS A 58 16.23 7.43 -12.49
N ALA A 59 15.68 7.67 -11.29
CA ALA A 59 14.23 7.71 -11.10
C ALA A 59 13.61 8.92 -11.82
N ASN A 60 14.26 10.09 -11.73
CA ASN A 60 13.83 11.29 -12.46
C ASN A 60 13.92 11.07 -13.98
N ASP A 61 15.03 10.55 -14.48
CA ASP A 61 15.22 10.24 -15.90
C ASP A 61 14.16 9.28 -16.43
N TYR A 62 13.76 8.29 -15.62
CA TYR A 62 12.66 7.40 -15.97
C TYR A 62 11.34 8.17 -16.11
N ILE A 63 10.98 9.02 -15.14
CA ILE A 63 9.74 9.81 -15.21
C ILE A 63 9.79 10.78 -16.41
N ILE A 64 10.92 11.45 -16.63
CA ILE A 64 11.16 12.33 -17.77
C ILE A 64 11.01 11.57 -19.09
N SER A 65 11.48 10.32 -19.18
CA SER A 65 11.32 9.51 -20.40
C SER A 65 9.87 9.16 -20.71
N VAL A 66 8.99 9.16 -19.70
CA VAL A 66 7.56 8.87 -19.82
C VAL A 66 6.75 10.14 -20.13
N LEU A 67 7.04 11.24 -19.43
CA LEU A 67 6.22 12.47 -19.47
C LEU A 67 6.83 13.60 -20.30
N GLY A 68 8.12 13.51 -20.63
CA GLY A 68 8.89 14.62 -21.15
C GLY A 68 9.41 15.55 -20.04
N GLU A 69 10.53 16.19 -20.32
CA GLU A 69 11.28 17.01 -19.36
C GLU A 69 10.47 18.22 -18.87
N SER A 70 9.88 19.00 -19.79
CA SER A 70 9.11 20.18 -19.42
C SER A 70 7.92 19.86 -18.51
N TYR A 71 7.22 18.76 -18.79
CA TYR A 71 6.08 18.36 -17.97
C TYR A 71 6.52 17.89 -16.58
N PHE A 72 7.62 17.13 -16.50
CA PHE A 72 8.22 16.73 -15.24
C PHE A 72 8.62 17.95 -14.39
N GLU A 73 9.32 18.91 -14.97
CA GLU A 73 9.77 20.11 -14.26
C GLU A 73 8.63 20.96 -13.71
N GLU A 74 7.52 21.06 -14.46
CA GLU A 74 6.36 21.83 -14.09
C GLU A 74 5.51 21.13 -13.02
N HIS A 75 5.25 19.83 -13.19
CA HIS A 75 4.20 19.13 -12.43
C HIS A 75 4.71 18.16 -11.38
N ILE A 76 5.97 17.76 -11.41
CA ILE A 76 6.49 16.64 -10.60
C ILE A 76 7.59 17.13 -9.66
N LYS A 77 7.43 16.88 -8.36
CA LYS A 77 8.42 17.23 -7.33
C LYS A 77 8.70 16.07 -6.41
N LEU A 78 9.97 15.66 -6.30
CA LEU A 78 10.40 14.68 -5.31
C LEU A 78 10.19 15.26 -3.91
N THR A 79 9.41 14.57 -3.07
CA THR A 79 9.13 14.98 -1.69
C THR A 79 9.91 14.18 -0.68
N LYS A 80 9.99 12.87 -0.89
CA LYS A 80 10.67 11.95 0.02
C LYS A 80 11.38 10.87 -0.77
N ASN A 81 12.55 10.47 -0.28
CA ASN A 81 13.22 9.28 -0.75
C ASN A 81 13.74 8.49 0.46
N SER A 82 13.80 7.17 0.34
CA SER A 82 14.31 6.31 1.40
C SER A 82 14.96 5.05 0.84
N THR A 83 15.92 4.55 1.59
CA THR A 83 16.56 3.26 1.37
C THR A 83 15.85 2.18 2.17
N GLY A 84 15.15 1.27 1.50
CA GLY A 84 14.41 0.18 2.12
C GLY A 84 15.31 -1.00 2.46
N LYS A 85 15.15 -1.60 3.64
CA LYS A 85 16.04 -2.63 4.20
C LYS A 85 16.26 -3.87 3.28
N SER A 86 15.28 -4.26 2.48
CA SER A 86 15.37 -5.43 1.59
C SER A 86 14.75 -5.23 0.20
N ARG A 87 14.16 -4.05 -0.04
CA ARG A 87 13.31 -3.80 -1.21
C ARG A 87 13.87 -2.75 -2.18
N GLY A 88 15.10 -2.29 -1.95
CA GLY A 88 15.76 -1.27 -2.75
C GLY A 88 15.42 0.14 -2.29
N TYR A 89 15.24 1.05 -3.24
CA TYR A 89 14.99 2.47 -3.02
C TYR A 89 13.54 2.83 -3.32
N PHE A 90 13.00 3.74 -2.52
CA PHE A 90 11.65 4.25 -2.65
C PHE A 90 11.70 5.76 -2.82
N PHE A 91 10.93 6.26 -3.77
CA PHE A 91 10.83 7.68 -4.09
C PHE A 91 9.36 8.05 -4.10
N TYR A 92 9.01 9.15 -3.44
CA TYR A 92 7.67 9.69 -3.38
C TYR A 92 7.69 11.07 -4.03
N TYR A 93 6.78 11.27 -4.97
CA TYR A 93 6.68 12.49 -5.75
C TYR A 93 5.30 13.10 -5.59
N ASN A 94 5.26 14.41 -5.39
CA ASN A 94 4.05 15.18 -5.60
C ASN A 94 3.85 15.40 -7.10
N TYR A 95 2.66 15.07 -7.57
CA TYR A 95 2.14 15.39 -8.88
C TYR A 95 1.08 16.47 -8.73
N THR A 96 1.42 17.68 -9.14
CA THR A 96 0.56 18.86 -9.03
C THR A 96 0.00 19.26 -10.38
N HIS A 97 -1.29 19.54 -10.43
CA HIS A 97 -1.95 19.98 -11.66
C HIS A 97 -3.10 20.93 -11.34
N ASN A 98 -3.51 21.68 -12.37
CA ASN A 98 -4.56 22.68 -12.27
C ASN A 98 -5.86 22.07 -12.81
N VAL A 99 -6.89 21.98 -11.96
CA VAL A 99 -8.22 21.51 -12.36
C VAL A 99 -9.23 22.64 -12.23
N ARG A 100 -10.40 22.45 -12.83
CA ARG A 100 -11.53 23.37 -12.70
C ARG A 100 -12.72 22.63 -12.12
N ASP A 101 -13.48 23.31 -11.28
CA ASP A 101 -14.78 22.79 -10.86
C ASP A 101 -15.83 22.99 -11.94
N GLU A 102 -15.80 24.15 -12.61
CA GLU A 102 -16.74 24.52 -13.68
C GLU A 102 -16.00 24.75 -15.01
N PRO A 103 -16.63 24.52 -16.19
CA PRO A 103 -15.95 24.59 -17.48
C PRO A 103 -15.21 25.91 -17.73
N ASN A 104 -15.86 27.01 -17.33
CA ASN A 104 -15.33 28.38 -17.42
C ASN A 104 -14.84 28.92 -16.06
N GLY A 105 -14.68 28.05 -15.07
CA GLY A 105 -14.21 28.40 -13.74
C GLY A 105 -12.73 28.73 -13.69
N ALA A 106 -12.32 29.45 -12.64
CA ALA A 106 -10.90 29.64 -12.37
C ALA A 106 -10.26 28.30 -11.98
N PRO A 107 -9.09 27.95 -12.54
CA PRO A 107 -8.40 26.74 -12.14
C PRO A 107 -7.88 26.86 -10.71
N HIS A 108 -7.86 25.75 -10.00
CA HIS A 108 -7.21 25.60 -8.71
C HIS A 108 -6.26 24.40 -8.74
N GLN A 109 -5.23 24.44 -7.90
CA GLN A 109 -4.22 23.40 -7.87
C GLN A 109 -4.65 22.27 -6.95
N VAL A 110 -4.46 21.04 -7.41
CA VAL A 110 -4.58 19.81 -6.63
C VAL A 110 -3.27 19.04 -6.70
N MET A 111 -3.11 18.07 -5.79
CA MET A 111 -1.85 17.36 -5.61
C MET A 111 -2.10 15.89 -5.28
N HIS A 112 -1.42 15.00 -6.02
CA HIS A 112 -1.44 13.56 -5.78
C HIS A 112 -0.04 13.07 -5.44
N LEU A 113 0.07 12.12 -4.52
CA LEU A 113 1.34 11.47 -4.21
C LEU A 113 1.44 10.18 -5.03
N PHE A 114 2.54 9.99 -5.76
CA PHE A 114 2.86 8.71 -6.36
C PHE A 114 4.27 8.23 -5.95
N GLN A 115 4.51 6.94 -6.14
CA GLN A 115 5.69 6.22 -5.73
C GLN A 115 6.45 5.62 -6.92
N VAL A 116 7.77 5.74 -6.88
CA VAL A 116 8.68 4.99 -7.74
C VAL A 116 9.52 4.06 -6.88
N GLN A 117 9.70 2.83 -7.32
CA GLN A 117 10.55 1.85 -6.67
C GLN A 117 11.69 1.46 -7.61
N ALA A 118 12.92 1.53 -7.10
CA ALA A 118 14.11 1.02 -7.78
C ALA A 118 14.75 -0.10 -6.96
N ASN A 119 15.36 -1.09 -7.62
CA ASN A 119 16.18 -2.07 -6.93
C ASN A 119 17.57 -1.51 -6.58
N TRP A 120 18.43 -2.30 -5.95
CA TRP A 120 19.77 -1.87 -5.52
C TRP A 120 20.72 -1.45 -6.65
N SER A 121 20.48 -1.87 -7.90
CA SER A 121 21.26 -1.40 -9.07
C SER A 121 20.68 -0.11 -9.69
N GLY A 122 19.61 0.41 -9.10
CA GLY A 122 18.87 1.58 -9.57
C GLY A 122 18.01 1.30 -10.80
N ALA A 123 17.70 0.04 -11.11
CA ALA A 123 16.70 -0.28 -12.13
C ALA A 123 15.30 -0.07 -11.54
N ILE A 124 14.43 0.63 -12.27
CA ILE A 124 13.05 0.86 -11.86
C ILE A 124 12.27 -0.45 -11.95
N VAL A 125 11.68 -0.86 -10.82
CA VAL A 125 10.93 -2.12 -10.66
C VAL A 125 9.47 -1.88 -10.28
N GLY A 126 9.11 -0.65 -9.93
CA GLY A 126 7.73 -0.25 -9.64
C GLY A 126 7.50 1.20 -9.98
N TYR A 127 6.36 1.49 -10.60
CA TYR A 127 5.95 2.83 -11.00
C TYR A 127 4.42 2.91 -11.01
N ASN A 128 3.84 3.75 -10.15
CA ASN A 128 2.40 4.00 -10.07
C ASN A 128 2.05 5.48 -10.34
N GLY A 129 2.93 6.21 -11.04
CA GLY A 129 2.68 7.57 -11.48
C GLY A 129 1.95 7.66 -12.82
N PRO A 130 1.76 8.88 -13.35
CA PRO A 130 1.08 9.09 -14.63
C PRO A 130 1.84 8.47 -15.81
N ARG A 131 1.12 7.90 -16.77
CA ARG A 131 1.73 7.28 -17.97
C ARG A 131 1.89 8.21 -19.15
N GLU A 132 1.30 9.39 -19.08
CA GLU A 132 1.38 10.43 -20.09
C GLU A 132 1.14 11.81 -19.47
N PRO A 133 1.48 12.90 -20.17
CA PRO A 133 1.13 14.26 -19.78
C PRO A 133 -0.39 14.50 -19.86
N PHE A 134 -1.04 14.78 -18.73
CA PHE A 134 -2.46 15.15 -18.68
C PHE A 134 -2.65 16.66 -18.62
N GLN A 135 -3.71 17.17 -19.24
CA GLN A 135 -4.00 18.61 -19.30
C GLN A 135 -5.18 19.04 -18.41
N PHE A 136 -5.94 18.08 -17.88
CA PHE A 136 -7.14 18.25 -17.07
C PHE A 136 -8.15 19.19 -17.72
N LEU A 137 -8.47 18.90 -18.98
CA LEU A 137 -9.34 19.76 -19.81
C LEU A 137 -10.81 19.74 -19.39
N ILE A 138 -11.26 18.65 -18.78
CA ILE A 138 -12.65 18.46 -18.33
C ILE A 138 -12.78 18.87 -16.87
N SER A 139 -13.75 19.72 -16.56
CA SER A 139 -14.05 20.13 -15.19
C SER A 139 -14.75 19.02 -14.39
N SER A 140 -14.75 19.14 -13.06
CA SER A 140 -15.48 18.20 -12.21
C SER A 140 -17.00 18.25 -12.46
N SER A 141 -17.57 19.42 -12.77
CA SER A 141 -18.99 19.54 -13.14
C SER A 141 -19.30 18.95 -14.53
N GLU A 142 -18.41 19.07 -15.51
CA GLU A 142 -18.57 18.41 -16.81
C GLU A 142 -18.57 16.88 -16.66
N ALA A 143 -17.66 16.33 -15.86
CA ALA A 143 -17.66 14.90 -15.54
C ALA A 143 -18.95 14.45 -14.83
N ARG A 144 -19.47 15.27 -13.91
CA ARG A 144 -20.77 15.06 -13.27
C ARG A 144 -21.90 15.00 -14.29
N ASP A 145 -21.96 15.95 -15.21
CA ASP A 145 -22.99 16.04 -16.24
C ASP A 145 -22.94 14.83 -17.18
N ILE A 146 -21.75 14.38 -17.56
CA ILE A 146 -21.56 13.14 -18.35
C ILE A 146 -22.15 11.94 -17.59
N ALA A 147 -21.87 11.78 -16.30
CA ALA A 147 -22.43 10.68 -15.51
C ALA A 147 -23.96 10.75 -15.39
N ILE A 148 -24.54 11.94 -15.21
CA ILE A 148 -26.00 12.15 -15.18
C ILE A 148 -26.63 11.77 -16.52
N GLN A 149 -26.02 12.19 -17.64
CA GLN A 149 -26.46 11.82 -18.98
C GLN A 149 -26.43 10.30 -19.20
N ASN A 150 -25.56 9.59 -18.47
CA ASN A 150 -25.44 8.12 -18.47
C ASN A 150 -26.26 7.44 -17.36
N GLY A 151 -27.21 8.16 -16.74
CA GLY A 151 -28.24 7.57 -15.88
C GLY A 151 -27.93 7.57 -14.38
N MET A 152 -26.84 8.19 -13.93
CA MET A 152 -26.60 8.39 -12.50
C MET A 152 -27.48 9.48 -11.91
N LYS A 153 -27.87 9.29 -10.65
CA LYS A 153 -28.62 10.26 -9.86
C LYS A 153 -27.71 10.82 -8.78
N GLU A 154 -27.64 12.14 -8.72
CA GLU A 154 -26.86 12.89 -7.72
C GLU A 154 -25.40 12.40 -7.57
N PRO A 155 -24.61 12.39 -8.65
CA PRO A 155 -23.25 11.91 -8.57
C PRO A 155 -22.32 12.86 -7.80
N VAL A 156 -21.37 12.26 -7.12
CA VAL A 156 -20.22 12.86 -6.47
C VAL A 156 -19.00 12.58 -7.35
N VAL A 157 -18.14 13.57 -7.48
CA VAL A 157 -16.98 13.53 -8.38
C VAL A 157 -15.72 13.65 -7.55
N GLU A 158 -14.78 12.75 -7.80
CA GLU A 158 -13.46 12.73 -7.18
C GLU A 158 -12.40 12.52 -8.26
N LEU A 159 -11.26 13.17 -8.11
CA LEU A 159 -10.13 12.99 -9.02
C LEU A 159 -9.28 11.82 -8.55
N ASP A 160 -8.93 10.93 -9.47
CA ASP A 160 -8.03 9.82 -9.20
C ASP A 160 -6.98 9.70 -10.30
N CYS A 161 -5.73 9.40 -9.92
CA CYS A 161 -4.57 9.35 -10.80
C CYS A 161 -3.63 8.22 -10.34
N GLY A 162 -3.95 6.97 -10.72
CA GLY A 162 -3.32 5.76 -10.17
C GLY A 162 -3.72 5.54 -8.70
N ILE A 163 -3.86 4.32 -8.18
CA ILE A 163 -2.82 3.28 -7.98
C ILE A 163 -3.41 1.86 -8.20
N GLN A 164 -4.68 1.74 -8.57
CA GLN A 164 -5.43 0.49 -8.45
C GLN A 164 -6.12 0.12 -9.74
N GLY A 165 -6.07 -1.18 -10.08
CA GLY A 165 -6.92 -1.75 -11.11
C GLY A 165 -8.35 -1.35 -10.82
N TYR A 166 -8.89 -0.51 -11.68
CA TYR A 166 -10.24 -0.02 -11.55
C TYR A 166 -11.17 -1.23 -11.58
N ASP A 167 -12.06 -1.35 -10.60
CA ASP A 167 -13.13 -2.36 -10.58
C ASP A 167 -14.20 -1.94 -11.59
N SER A 168 -13.80 -1.93 -12.86
CA SER A 168 -14.57 -1.52 -14.03
C SER A 168 -14.87 -2.71 -14.91
N ASP A 169 -15.96 -2.61 -15.65
CA ASP A 169 -16.33 -3.58 -16.69
C ASP A 169 -15.31 -3.67 -17.84
N THR A 170 -14.49 -2.63 -18.00
CA THR A 170 -13.43 -2.52 -19.00
C THR A 170 -12.09 -2.24 -18.31
N PRO A 171 -11.00 -2.98 -18.60
CA PRO A 171 -9.70 -2.69 -18.02
C PRO A 171 -9.23 -1.27 -18.35
N ILE A 172 -8.91 -0.50 -17.34
CA ILE A 172 -8.31 0.84 -17.47
C ILE A 172 -6.83 0.72 -17.09
N SER A 173 -5.96 1.34 -17.88
CA SER A 173 -4.51 1.20 -17.69
C SER A 173 -4.05 1.89 -16.41
N ASP A 174 -3.16 1.24 -15.66
CA ASP A 174 -2.54 1.82 -14.46
C ASP A 174 -1.86 3.16 -14.79
N GLY A 175 -2.08 4.16 -13.94
CA GLY A 175 -1.53 5.52 -14.11
C GLY A 175 -2.32 6.40 -15.09
N THR A 176 -3.53 5.98 -15.48
CA THR A 176 -4.51 6.87 -16.14
C THR A 176 -5.10 7.82 -15.09
N CYS A 177 -5.20 9.11 -15.42
CA CYS A 177 -5.96 10.05 -14.60
C CYS A 177 -7.43 10.11 -15.04
N ILE A 178 -8.33 10.05 -14.07
CA ILE A 178 -9.77 9.99 -14.29
C ILE A 178 -10.55 10.86 -13.30
N TRP A 179 -11.72 11.30 -13.72
CA TRP A 179 -12.80 11.64 -12.81
C TRP A 179 -13.55 10.36 -12.42
N GLY A 180 -13.41 9.96 -11.16
CA GLY A 180 -14.23 8.93 -10.54
C GLY A 180 -15.58 9.54 -10.14
N VAL A 181 -16.66 9.06 -10.75
CA VAL A 181 -18.00 9.62 -10.53
C VAL A 181 -18.92 8.57 -9.94
N TRP A 182 -19.33 8.73 -8.69
CA TRP A 182 -20.03 7.71 -7.90
C TRP A 182 -21.19 8.29 -7.10
N THR A 183 -21.99 7.44 -6.44
CA THR A 183 -23.11 7.89 -5.59
C THR A 183 -23.12 7.15 -4.25
N TYR A 184 -23.52 7.85 -3.19
CA TYR A 184 -23.61 7.29 -1.84
C TYR A 184 -24.86 6.43 -1.62
N GLU A 185 -25.90 6.66 -2.42
CA GLU A 185 -27.20 6.04 -2.21
C GLU A 185 -27.25 4.60 -2.75
N GLY A 186 -28.15 3.79 -2.20
CA GLY A 186 -28.37 2.43 -2.67
C GLY A 186 -28.80 2.40 -4.14
N VAL A 187 -27.84 2.18 -5.04
CA VAL A 187 -28.09 2.06 -6.47
C VAL A 187 -28.76 0.70 -6.73
N PRO A 188 -29.90 0.64 -7.45
CA PRO A 188 -30.51 -0.64 -7.81
C PRO A 188 -29.54 -1.55 -8.55
N LYS A 189 -29.60 -2.85 -8.26
CA LYS A 189 -28.74 -3.84 -8.91
C LYS A 189 -28.81 -3.72 -10.44
N GLY A 190 -27.64 -3.67 -11.09
CA GLY A 190 -27.52 -3.56 -12.54
C GLY A 190 -27.51 -2.14 -13.09
N ASN A 191 -27.75 -1.12 -12.25
CA ASN A 191 -27.52 0.28 -12.61
C ASN A 191 -26.07 0.68 -12.32
N PRO A 192 -25.51 1.66 -13.06
CA PRO A 192 -24.16 2.15 -12.81
C PRO A 192 -24.08 2.85 -11.44
N ASP A 193 -23.11 2.46 -10.63
CA ASP A 193 -22.81 3.10 -9.34
C ASP A 193 -21.47 3.85 -9.33
N LEU A 194 -20.64 3.64 -10.36
CA LEU A 194 -19.37 4.32 -10.57
C LEU A 194 -19.07 4.42 -12.07
N PHE A 195 -18.68 5.61 -12.53
CA PHE A 195 -18.08 5.86 -13.84
C PHE A 195 -16.63 6.29 -13.68
N PHE A 196 -15.81 5.89 -14.64
CA PHE A 196 -14.42 6.31 -14.76
C PHE A 196 -14.29 7.13 -16.05
N ILE A 197 -14.15 8.45 -15.91
CA ILE A 197 -14.20 9.39 -17.04
C ILE A 197 -12.82 10.00 -17.26
N HIS A 198 -12.31 9.98 -18.49
CA HIS A 198 -10.99 10.52 -18.81
C HIS A 198 -10.93 12.04 -18.60
N VAL A 199 -9.91 12.52 -17.88
CA VAL A 199 -9.79 13.94 -17.46
C VAL A 199 -9.60 14.94 -18.61
N ASP A 200 -9.10 14.50 -19.77
CA ASP A 200 -8.86 15.38 -20.92
C ASP A 200 -9.93 15.31 -22.00
N THR A 201 -10.63 14.18 -22.12
CA THR A 201 -11.52 13.92 -23.26
C THR A 201 -12.98 13.81 -22.87
N GLY A 202 -13.28 13.54 -21.59
CA GLY A 202 -14.63 13.27 -21.12
C GLY A 202 -15.14 11.89 -21.56
N GLU A 203 -14.28 11.06 -22.15
CA GLU A 203 -14.64 9.69 -22.54
C GLU A 203 -14.90 8.84 -21.30
N VAL A 204 -16.01 8.09 -21.32
CA VAL A 204 -16.28 7.08 -20.30
C VAL A 204 -15.43 5.85 -20.61
N LEU A 205 -14.34 5.67 -19.85
CA LEU A 205 -13.39 4.57 -20.03
C LEU A 205 -13.90 3.24 -19.48
N GLY A 206 -14.81 3.31 -18.52
CA GLY A 206 -15.44 2.14 -17.92
C GLY A 206 -16.50 2.53 -16.91
N LYS A 207 -17.20 1.52 -16.40
CA LYS A 207 -18.19 1.67 -15.33
C LYS A 207 -18.22 0.45 -14.43
N ARG A 208 -18.73 0.64 -13.22
CA ARG A 208 -19.14 -0.45 -12.34
C ARG A 208 -20.66 -0.48 -12.25
N LEU A 209 -21.23 -1.67 -12.17
CA LEU A 209 -22.65 -1.88 -11.95
C LEU A 209 -22.89 -2.26 -10.49
N SER A 210 -23.88 -1.64 -9.87
CA SER A 210 -24.28 -1.95 -8.51
C SER A 210 -24.72 -3.40 -8.34
N GLU A 211 -24.37 -3.99 -7.20
CA GLU A 211 -24.88 -5.29 -6.76
C GLU A 211 -26.21 -5.18 -5.97
N GLY A 212 -26.69 -3.96 -5.70
CA GLY A 212 -27.91 -3.66 -4.96
C GLY A 212 -27.72 -3.26 -3.50
N GLU A 213 -26.49 -2.98 -3.07
CA GLU A 213 -26.15 -2.53 -1.72
C GLU A 213 -25.53 -1.12 -1.77
N ALA A 214 -25.78 -0.30 -0.75
CA ALA A 214 -25.12 1.00 -0.61
C ALA A 214 -23.64 0.77 -0.28
N ARG A 215 -22.75 1.28 -1.13
CA ARG A 215 -21.30 1.25 -0.90
C ARG A 215 -20.77 2.67 -0.84
N THR A 216 -19.86 2.92 0.09
CA THR A 216 -19.21 4.23 0.28
C THR A 216 -17.83 4.23 -0.36
N GLY A 217 -17.58 5.18 -1.25
CA GLY A 217 -16.25 5.56 -1.72
C GLY A 217 -15.75 4.85 -2.98
N VAL A 218 -14.82 5.52 -3.67
CA VAL A 218 -13.93 4.92 -4.68
C VAL A 218 -12.87 4.11 -3.94
N ALA A 219 -13.26 2.97 -3.37
CA ALA A 219 -12.31 2.02 -2.80
C ALA A 219 -12.19 0.83 -3.75
N ALA A 220 -11.14 0.83 -4.58
CA ALA A 220 -10.69 -0.38 -5.24
C ALA A 220 -10.10 -1.32 -4.16
N GLN A 221 -10.90 -2.29 -3.73
CA GLN A 221 -10.38 -3.50 -3.13
C GLN A 221 -10.33 -4.57 -4.21
N THR A 222 -9.14 -4.81 -4.77
CA THR A 222 -8.78 -6.14 -5.25
C THR A 222 -7.30 -6.39 -5.04
N GLY A 223 -7.01 -7.13 -3.97
CA GLY A 223 -5.69 -7.58 -3.55
C GLY A 223 -5.78 -8.11 -2.13
N GLU A 224 -6.18 -9.39 -2.00
CA GLU A 224 -6.15 -10.22 -0.78
C GLU A 224 -5.62 -9.56 0.49
N ASN A 225 -6.50 -8.99 1.31
CA ASN A 225 -6.38 -8.86 2.77
C ASN A 225 -7.74 -8.40 3.34
N ALA A 226 -8.78 -9.18 3.07
CA ALA A 226 -10.00 -9.17 3.89
C ALA A 226 -9.72 -10.00 5.16
N LEU A 227 -8.94 -9.44 6.08
CA LEU A 227 -8.97 -9.89 7.47
C LEU A 227 -9.17 -8.66 8.36
N GLU A 228 -10.41 -8.56 8.84
CA GLU A 228 -10.81 -7.91 10.09
C GLU A 228 -10.38 -6.46 10.33
N SER A 229 -11.30 -5.54 10.05
CA SER A 229 -11.52 -4.43 10.98
C SER A 229 -12.98 -3.99 10.95
N LYS A 230 -13.81 -4.73 11.68
CA LYS A 230 -14.91 -4.11 12.42
C LYS A 230 -14.26 -3.35 13.56
N ASN A 231 -14.45 -2.03 13.62
CA ASN A 231 -15.07 -1.37 14.77
C ASN A 231 -15.11 0.14 14.55
N ASN A 232 -16.33 0.66 14.71
CA ASN A 232 -16.62 2.07 14.88
C ASN A 232 -15.85 2.64 16.09
N GLU A 233 -15.25 3.82 15.95
CA GLU A 233 -15.53 4.87 16.92
C GLU A 233 -15.37 6.26 16.29
N LYS A 234 -16.42 7.05 16.49
CA LYS A 234 -16.63 8.41 16.03
C LYS A 234 -15.69 9.32 16.83
N ILE A 235 -14.80 10.04 16.16
CA ILE A 235 -14.02 11.11 16.78
C ILE A 235 -14.42 12.43 16.10
N ASP A 236 -15.26 13.19 16.80
CA ASP A 236 -15.57 14.59 16.48
C ASP A 236 -14.33 15.44 16.79
N ILE A 237 -13.82 16.21 15.82
CA ILE A 237 -12.79 17.23 16.05
C ILE A 237 -13.25 18.55 15.42
N GLU A 238 -13.46 19.54 16.28
CA GLU A 238 -13.70 20.96 15.94
C GLU A 238 -12.51 21.58 15.19
N PRO A 239 -12.74 22.57 14.32
CA PRO A 239 -11.70 23.19 13.51
C PRO A 239 -10.86 24.14 14.36
N THR A 240 -9.56 23.86 14.50
CA THR A 240 -8.61 24.77 15.16
C THR A 240 -7.95 25.69 14.13
N GLN A 241 -7.82 26.95 14.54
CA GLN A 241 -7.52 28.15 13.79
C GLN A 241 -6.11 28.24 13.17
N ASP A 242 -6.04 29.14 12.17
CA ASP A 242 -4.88 29.71 11.47
C ASP A 242 -3.55 29.73 12.23
N ILE A 243 -2.50 29.20 11.60
CA ILE A 243 -1.10 29.42 11.99
C ILE A 243 -0.42 30.24 10.90
N GLN A 244 -0.05 31.48 11.27
CA GLN A 244 0.80 32.37 10.48
C GLN A 244 2.24 31.83 10.40
N ILE A 245 2.76 31.71 9.17
CA ILE A 245 4.15 31.36 8.88
C ILE A 245 4.96 32.66 8.87
N ASN A 246 5.92 32.80 9.80
CA ASN A 246 6.96 33.82 9.72
C ASN A 246 8.33 33.17 9.48
N ASN A 247 8.97 33.63 8.41
CA ASN A 247 10.31 33.28 7.98
C ASN A 247 11.38 33.85 8.93
N SER A 248 12.37 33.04 9.29
CA SER A 248 13.73 33.52 9.54
C SER A 248 14.76 32.39 9.49
N ILE A 249 15.62 32.45 8.48
CA ILE A 249 16.92 31.78 8.40
C ILE A 249 17.89 32.49 9.36
N PRO A 250 18.83 31.77 9.99
CA PRO A 250 20.22 32.14 9.77
C PRO A 250 21.16 30.95 9.49
N GLU A 251 22.19 31.30 8.74
CA GLU A 251 23.33 30.55 8.24
C GLU A 251 24.31 30.00 9.31
N ASP A 252 24.86 28.82 8.98
CA ASP A 252 26.29 28.44 8.97
C ASP A 252 26.99 27.83 10.21
N ILE A 253 27.97 26.99 9.85
CA ILE A 253 29.23 26.59 10.49
C ILE A 253 29.43 25.07 10.74
N SER A 254 30.33 24.56 9.91
CA SER A 254 31.21 23.38 9.96
C SER A 254 31.42 22.62 11.28
N ASN A 255 31.57 21.28 11.18
CA ASN A 255 32.86 20.63 11.45
C ASN A 255 32.89 19.13 11.05
N LYS A 256 34.07 18.71 10.55
CA LYS A 256 34.47 17.33 10.24
C LYS A 256 34.59 16.46 11.50
N LYS A 257 34.34 15.15 11.37
CA LYS A 257 35.20 14.13 11.98
C LYS A 257 35.09 12.76 11.31
N ASP A 258 36.26 12.23 10.96
CA ASP A 258 36.52 10.85 10.55
C ASP A 258 36.14 9.84 11.65
N VAL A 259 35.55 8.70 11.27
CA VAL A 259 35.64 7.45 12.04
C VAL A 259 35.75 6.27 11.08
N ASN A 260 36.81 5.49 11.32
CA ASN A 260 37.24 4.30 10.60
C ASN A 260 36.49 3.03 11.05
N GLU A 261 36.36 2.10 10.09
CA GLU A 261 36.15 0.63 10.16
C GLU A 261 35.65 -0.06 11.44
N ASN A 262 34.59 -0.90 11.28
CA ASN A 262 34.72 -2.36 11.46
C ASN A 262 33.47 -3.12 10.98
N MET A 263 33.67 -3.99 9.99
CA MET A 263 32.75 -5.06 9.59
C MET A 263 32.72 -6.15 10.66
N ILE A 264 31.52 -6.51 11.15
CA ILE A 264 31.26 -7.79 11.80
C ILE A 264 30.02 -8.40 11.14
N THR A 265 30.22 -9.48 10.39
CA THR A 265 29.14 -10.34 9.87
C THR A 265 28.63 -11.29 10.95
N PRO A 266 27.31 -11.36 11.23
CA PRO A 266 26.73 -12.46 11.97
C PRO A 266 26.27 -13.55 10.99
N LYS A 267 27.12 -14.56 10.79
CA LYS A 267 26.72 -15.89 10.31
C LYS A 267 26.91 -16.81 11.52
N ASN A 268 25.84 -17.22 12.21
CA ASN A 268 25.80 -18.48 12.99
C ASN A 268 24.52 -18.78 13.81
N GLU A 269 23.47 -17.94 13.84
CA GLU A 269 22.33 -18.22 14.74
C GLU A 269 21.30 -19.26 14.23
N GLU A 270 21.09 -19.40 12.92
CA GLU A 270 20.09 -20.34 12.38
C GLU A 270 20.46 -21.83 12.55
N VAL A 271 21.75 -22.15 12.68
CA VAL A 271 22.22 -23.55 12.78
C VAL A 271 21.89 -24.16 14.15
N ASN A 272 21.62 -23.34 15.18
CA ASN A 272 21.48 -23.80 16.56
C ASN A 272 20.09 -24.38 16.86
N ILE A 273 19.02 -23.78 16.32
CA ILE A 273 17.63 -24.20 16.60
C ILE A 273 17.33 -25.58 16.01
N ILE A 274 17.79 -25.84 14.78
CA ILE A 274 17.56 -27.13 14.10
C ILE A 274 18.25 -28.28 14.85
N GLN A 275 19.45 -28.06 15.41
CA GLN A 275 20.13 -29.09 16.21
C GLN A 275 19.43 -29.40 17.53
N ILE A 276 18.82 -28.40 18.17
CA ILE A 276 18.04 -28.58 19.40
C ILE A 276 16.81 -29.45 19.12
N ILE A 277 16.10 -29.20 18.01
CA ILE A 277 14.92 -29.99 17.60
C ILE A 277 15.32 -31.44 17.31
N ILE A 278 16.41 -31.67 16.58
CA ILE A 278 16.90 -33.03 16.27
C ILE A 278 17.28 -33.80 17.54
N SER A 279 17.90 -33.13 18.52
CA SER A 279 18.26 -33.73 19.81
C SER A 279 17.01 -34.16 20.60
N TRP A 280 15.99 -33.31 20.62
CA TRP A 280 14.69 -33.60 21.26
C TRP A 280 13.94 -34.75 20.59
N VAL A 281 13.93 -34.82 19.26
CA VAL A 281 13.28 -35.93 18.55
C VAL A 281 13.99 -37.24 18.84
N LYS A 282 15.33 -37.26 18.89
CA LYS A 282 16.10 -38.47 19.19
C LYS A 282 15.84 -38.98 20.61
N SER A 283 15.65 -38.11 21.60
CA SER A 283 15.37 -38.54 22.99
C SER A 283 13.99 -39.19 23.14
N LEU A 284 13.02 -38.85 22.28
CA LEU A 284 11.69 -39.47 22.27
C LEU A 284 11.68 -40.93 21.77
N PHE A 285 12.69 -41.36 21.01
CA PHE A 285 12.80 -42.73 20.49
C PHE A 285 13.77 -43.61 21.28
N VAL A 286 14.51 -43.04 22.23
CA VAL A 286 15.35 -43.80 23.16
C VAL A 286 14.56 -44.03 24.44
N VAL A 287 13.66 -45.02 24.41
CA VAL A 287 13.39 -46.03 25.46
C VAL A 287 12.10 -46.74 25.06
N VAL A 288 12.25 -47.79 24.24
CA VAL A 288 11.48 -49.03 24.40
C VAL A 288 12.47 -50.17 24.17
N LYS A 289 13.09 -50.63 25.25
CA LYS A 289 13.69 -51.96 25.37
C LYS A 289 13.02 -52.63 26.56
#